data_AF-A0A939C7G6-F1
#
_entry.id   AF-A0A939C7G6-F1
#
_cell.length_a   1.000
_cell.length_b   1.000
_cell.length_c   1.000
_cell.angle_alpha   90.00
_cell.angle_beta   90.00
_cell.angle_gamma   90.00
#
_symmetry.space_group_name_H-M   'P 1'
#
loop_
_entity.id
_entity.type
_entity.pdbx_description
1 polymer ?
#
loop_
_entity_poly.entity_id
_entity_poly.type
_entity_poly.pdbx_seq_one_letter_code
_entity_poly.pdbx_strand_id
1 'polypeptide(L)'
;MRNAYEENMETNEEGLTVSSRFFLLLLAGFVMVIVGVVIVLVATVLNAGGSVSGGAVIFIGPFPIVIGAGPDVEWLVLFSIILTVLSIAVFFVMRRKMRMFGD
;
A
#
# COMPACT_ATOMS: atom_id res chain seq x y z
N MET A 1 -10.71 -55.77 17.88
CA MET A 1 -10.34 -54.74 18.86
C MET A 1 -9.22 -53.91 18.26
N ARG A 2 -9.37 -52.57 18.27
CA ARG A 2 -8.33 -51.53 18.44
C ARG A 2 -6.97 -51.88 17.81
N ASN A 3 -6.59 -51.31 16.67
CA ASN A 3 -5.58 -50.25 16.53
C ASN A 3 -5.32 -50.23 14.99
N ALA A 4 -5.18 -49.16 14.24
CA ALA A 4 -4.61 -47.87 14.53
C ALA A 4 -5.25 -46.87 13.57
N TYR A 5 -6.09 -46.04 14.15
CA TYR A 5 -6.73 -44.89 13.54
C TYR A 5 -5.77 -43.68 13.56
N GLU A 6 -4.44 -43.88 13.67
CA GLU A 6 -3.55 -42.84 14.21
C GLU A 6 -2.30 -42.49 13.38
N GLU A 7 -1.71 -43.34 12.53
CA GLU A 7 -0.29 -43.06 12.22
C GLU A 7 0.02 -42.37 10.89
N ASN A 8 -0.81 -42.35 9.85
CA ASN A 8 -0.35 -41.74 8.58
C ASN A 8 -1.46 -41.01 7.80
N MET A 9 -2.32 -40.27 8.50
CA MET A 9 -2.84 -39.02 7.93
C MET A 9 -1.67 -38.04 7.86
N GLU A 10 -0.75 -38.23 6.91
CA GLU A 10 0.03 -37.12 6.39
C GLU A 10 -0.97 -36.20 5.70
N THR A 11 -1.51 -35.26 6.49
CA THR A 11 -2.03 -34.01 5.98
C THR A 11 -0.89 -33.38 5.21
N ASN A 12 -0.83 -33.66 3.91
CA ASN A 12 0.05 -33.00 2.98
C ASN A 12 -0.48 -31.57 2.89
N GLU A 13 0.01 -30.75 3.79
CA GLU A 13 -0.18 -29.32 3.77
C GLU A 13 0.51 -28.87 2.50
N GLU A 14 -0.26 -28.69 1.43
CA GLU A 14 0.19 -28.03 0.20
C GLU A 14 0.45 -26.56 0.52
N GLY A 15 1.49 -26.33 1.33
CA GLY A 15 2.05 -25.03 1.59
C GLY A 15 2.61 -24.55 0.26
N LEU A 16 1.99 -23.49 -0.26
CA LEU A 16 2.47 -22.76 -1.44
C LEU A 16 3.97 -22.57 -1.32
N THR A 17 4.75 -23.29 -2.12
CA THR A 17 6.21 -23.23 -2.13
C THR A 17 6.64 -21.92 -2.76
N VAL A 18 6.56 -20.84 -1.99
CA VAL A 18 7.08 -19.53 -2.40
C VAL A 18 8.58 -19.71 -2.56
N SER A 19 9.05 -19.63 -3.81
CA SER A 19 10.47 -19.77 -4.13
C SER A 19 11.29 -18.82 -3.25
N SER A 20 12.22 -19.39 -2.48
CA SER A 20 13.03 -18.70 -1.47
C SER A 20 13.66 -17.39 -1.98
N ARG A 21 13.97 -17.33 -3.28
CA ARG A 21 14.51 -16.13 -3.93
C ARG A 21 13.50 -14.98 -4.03
N PHE A 22 12.24 -15.28 -4.31
CA PHE A 22 11.16 -14.28 -4.31
C PHE A 22 10.92 -13.75 -2.91
N PHE A 23 10.92 -14.61 -1.90
CA PHE A 23 10.80 -14.20 -0.51
C PHE A 23 11.95 -13.28 -0.10
N LEU A 24 13.19 -13.58 -0.51
CA LEU A 24 14.35 -12.73 -0.22
C LEU A 24 14.25 -11.36 -0.91
N LEU A 25 13.79 -11.30 -2.16
CA LEU A 25 13.54 -10.02 -2.85
C LEU A 25 12.43 -9.20 -2.18
N LEU A 26 11.35 -9.85 -1.73
CA LEU A 26 10.28 -9.21 -0.99
C LEU A 26 10.80 -8.65 0.34
N LEU A 27 11.58 -9.44 1.07
CA LEU A 27 12.17 -9.02 2.34
C LEU A 27 13.16 -7.87 2.14
N ALA A 28 14.00 -7.93 1.11
CA ALA A 28 14.95 -6.87 0.78
C ALA A 28 14.22 -5.57 0.42
N GLY A 29 13.17 -5.64 -0.40
CA GLY A 29 12.33 -4.49 -0.73
C GLY A 29 11.62 -3.92 0.49
N PHE A 30 11.08 -4.78 1.37
CA PHE A 30 10.43 -4.37 2.61
C PHE A 30 11.40 -3.63 3.54
N VAL A 31 12.60 -4.17 3.75
CA VAL A 31 13.65 -3.51 4.54
C VAL A 31 14.03 -2.17 3.89
N MET A 32 14.17 -2.10 2.57
CA MET A 32 14.49 -0.87 1.86
C MET A 32 13.44 0.23 2.08
N VAL A 33 12.15 -0.13 2.05
CA VAL A 33 11.05 0.81 2.33
C VAL A 33 11.13 1.33 3.77
N ILE A 34 11.35 0.45 4.75
CA ILE A 34 11.50 0.85 6.16
C ILE A 34 12.67 1.82 6.32
N VAL A 35 13.83 1.50 5.75
CA VAL A 35 15.01 2.37 5.80
C VAL A 35 14.71 3.74 5.20
N GLY A 36 14.05 3.78 4.03
CA GLY A 36 13.64 5.03 3.41
C GLY A 36 12.72 5.87 4.30
N VAL A 37 11.71 5.25 4.90
CA VAL A 37 10.78 5.93 5.82
C VAL A 37 11.52 6.49 7.04
N VAL A 38 12.41 5.70 7.66
CA VAL A 38 13.19 6.17 8.82
C VAL A 38 14.08 7.36 8.45
N ILE A 39 14.75 7.33 7.29
CA ILE A 39 15.58 8.46 6.84
C ILE A 39 14.75 9.72 6.68
N VAL A 40 13.57 9.64 6.04
CA VAL A 40 12.67 10.78 5.86
C VAL A 40 12.16 11.30 7.22
N LEU A 41 11.78 10.40 8.14
CA LEU A 41 11.34 10.78 9.48
C LEU A 41 12.45 11.49 10.26
N VAL A 42 13.67 10.96 10.23
CA VAL A 42 14.81 11.60 10.90
C VAL A 42 15.13 12.96 10.26
N ALA A 43 15.14 13.04 8.93
CA ALA A 43 15.37 14.30 8.22
C ALA A 43 14.31 15.35 8.58
N THR A 44 13.03 14.98 8.62
CA THR A 44 11.95 15.91 8.97
C THR A 44 12.04 16.37 10.43
N VAL A 45 12.34 15.49 11.38
CA VAL A 45 12.50 15.85 12.79
C VAL A 45 13.74 16.72 13.03
N LEU A 46 14.87 16.42 12.39
CA LEU A 46 16.10 17.20 12.54
C LEU A 46 16.01 18.58 11.86
N ASN A 47 15.22 18.70 10.79
CA ASN A 47 14.95 19.96 10.10
C ASN A 47 13.68 20.68 10.64
N ALA A 48 13.10 20.23 11.76
CA ALA A 48 11.86 20.75 12.35
C ALA A 48 11.99 22.15 13.00
N GLY A 49 12.98 22.96 12.61
CA GLY A 49 13.12 24.35 13.03
C GLY A 49 12.11 25.31 12.35
N GLY A 50 11.28 24.82 11.44
CA GLY A 50 10.26 25.57 10.73
C GLY A 50 8.85 25.00 10.92
N SER A 51 7.84 25.85 10.76
CA SER A 51 6.40 25.58 10.85
C SER A 51 6.02 24.18 10.37
N VAL A 52 5.51 23.34 11.28
CA VAL A 52 5.10 21.96 10.96
C VAL A 52 4.00 21.95 9.90
N SER A 53 4.29 21.35 8.75
CA SER A 53 3.30 20.99 7.75
C SER A 53 2.91 19.52 7.91
N GLY A 54 1.62 19.28 8.09
CA GLY A 54 1.04 17.96 8.27
C GLY A 54 -0.25 17.84 7.49
N GLY A 55 -0.61 16.63 7.09
CA GLY A 55 -1.86 16.41 6.37
C GLY A 55 -2.30 14.96 6.37
N ALA A 56 -3.58 14.76 6.09
CA ALA A 56 -4.21 13.46 5.96
C ALA A 56 -4.92 13.37 4.61
N VAL A 57 -4.91 12.18 4.00
CA VAL A 57 -5.65 11.89 2.77
C VAL A 57 -6.67 10.79 3.08
N ILE A 58 -7.96 11.10 2.90
CA ILE A 58 -9.07 10.18 3.12
C ILE A 58 -9.67 9.85 1.74
N PHE A 59 -9.65 8.58 1.35
CA PHE A 59 -10.27 8.15 0.10
C PHE A 59 -11.75 7.78 0.32
N ILE A 60 -12.67 8.58 -0.22
CA ILE A 60 -14.11 8.29 -0.22
C ILE A 60 -14.52 7.93 -1.65
N GLY A 61 -14.57 6.63 -1.96
CA GLY A 61 -14.70 6.18 -3.34
C GLY A 61 -13.52 6.66 -4.20
N PRO A 62 -13.71 7.01 -5.48
CA PRO A 62 -12.63 7.51 -6.33
C PRO A 62 -12.24 8.98 -6.04
N PHE A 63 -12.78 9.58 -4.98
CA PHE A 63 -12.52 10.97 -4.61
C PHE A 63 -11.57 11.04 -3.41
N PRO A 64 -10.30 11.42 -3.60
CA PRO A 64 -9.39 11.68 -2.50
C PRO A 64 -9.72 13.02 -1.83
N ILE A 65 -9.89 13.01 -0.50
CA ILE A 65 -10.07 14.21 0.32
C ILE A 65 -8.75 14.46 1.06
N VAL A 66 -8.07 15.55 0.70
CA VAL A 66 -6.80 15.95 1.33
C VAL A 66 -7.07 17.06 2.35
N ILE A 67 -6.69 16.81 3.59
CA ILE A 67 -6.72 17.77 4.69
C ILE A 67 -5.27 18.14 4.98
N GLY A 68 -4.86 19.37 4.69
CA GLY A 68 -3.50 19.87 4.95
C GLY A 68 -3.52 21.00 5.98
N ALA A 69 -2.53 21.02 6.86
CA ALA A 69 -2.27 22.08 7.82
C ALA A 69 -0.78 22.46 7.76
N GLY A 70 -0.47 23.74 7.63
CA GLY A 70 0.91 24.25 7.56
C GLY A 70 1.16 25.17 6.36
N PRO A 71 2.38 25.73 6.23
CA PRO A 71 2.71 26.66 5.14
C PRO A 71 2.80 25.99 3.76
N ASP A 72 3.06 24.68 3.70
CA ASP A 72 3.25 23.94 2.44
C ASP A 72 1.95 23.38 1.84
N VAL A 73 0.79 23.92 2.26
CA VAL A 73 -0.52 23.48 1.78
C VAL A 73 -0.69 23.59 0.27
N GLU A 74 0.01 24.53 -0.38
CA GLU A 74 -0.02 24.69 -1.84
C GLU A 74 0.47 23.43 -2.57
N TRP A 75 1.54 22.80 -2.07
CA TRP A 75 2.08 21.55 -2.61
C TRP A 75 1.12 20.37 -2.39
N LEU A 76 0.48 20.30 -1.23
CA LEU A 76 -0.51 19.26 -0.92
C LEU A 76 -1.75 19.38 -1.83
N VAL A 77 -2.18 20.60 -2.13
CA VAL A 77 -3.29 20.86 -3.05
C VAL A 77 -2.93 20.41 -4.48
N LEU A 78 -1.74 20.77 -4.96
CA LEU A 78 -1.29 20.33 -6.29
C LEU A 78 -1.21 18.80 -6.38
N PHE A 79 -0.69 18.14 -5.35
CA PHE A 79 -0.65 16.69 -5.27
C PHE A 79 -2.05 16.06 -5.27
N SER A 80 -3.00 16.64 -4.52
CA SER A 80 -4.40 16.22 -4.48
C SER A 80 -5.07 16.24 -5.87
N ILE A 81 -4.81 17.30 -6.65
CA ILE A 81 -5.35 17.43 -8.02
C ILE A 81 -4.85 16.28 -8.89
N ILE A 82 -3.54 16.00 -8.86
CA ILE A 82 -2.95 14.88 -9.61
C ILE A 82 -3.59 13.56 -9.19
N LEU A 83 -3.73 13.33 -7.88
CA LEU A 83 -4.30 12.11 -7.32
C LEU A 83 -5.77 11.93 -7.72
N THR A 84 -6.53 13.01 -7.81
CA THR A 84 -7.91 13.03 -8.28
C THR A 84 -8.00 12.61 -9.74
N VAL A 85 -7.17 13.19 -10.61
CA VAL A 85 -7.11 12.81 -12.03
C VAL A 85 -6.77 11.33 -12.19
N LEU A 86 -5.78 10.86 -11.43
CA LEU A 86 -5.37 9.46 -11.44
C LEU A 86 -6.50 8.53 -10.99
N SER A 87 -7.19 8.89 -9.91
CA SER A 87 -8.32 8.12 -9.36
C SER A 87 -9.49 8.04 -10.34
N ILE A 88 -9.82 9.15 -11.01
CA ILE A 88 -10.84 9.19 -12.06
C ILE A 88 -10.43 8.32 -13.25
N ALA A 89 -9.16 8.39 -13.68
CA ALA A 89 -8.65 7.58 -14.79
C ALA A 89 -8.76 6.08 -14.48
N VAL A 90 -8.32 5.66 -13.30
CA VAL A 90 -8.42 4.26 -12.84
C VAL A 90 -9.88 3.83 -12.74
N PHE A 91 -10.74 4.65 -12.13
CA PHE A 91 -12.17 4.37 -12.02
C PHE A 91 -12.81 4.19 -13.40
N PHE A 92 -12.44 5.02 -14.36
CA PHE A 92 -12.97 4.95 -15.71
C PHE A 92 -12.48 3.71 -16.48
N VAL A 93 -11.20 3.34 -16.35
CA VAL A 93 -10.67 2.10 -16.92
C VAL A 93 -11.36 0.87 -16.32
N MET A 94 -11.54 0.84 -14.99
CA MET A 94 -12.22 -0.25 -14.30
C MET A 94 -13.68 -0.36 -14.72
N ARG A 95 -14.38 0.78 -14.86
CA ARG A 95 -15.78 0.81 -15.32
C ARG A 95 -15.92 0.39 -16.78
N ARG A 96 -14.95 0.70 -17.65
CA ARG A 96 -14.92 0.19 -19.04
C ARG A 96 -14.75 -1.32 -19.08
N LYS A 97 -13.89 -1.90 -18.23
CA LYS A 97 -13.66 -3.36 -18.19
C LYS A 97 -14.92 -4.13 -17.79
N MET A 98 -15.74 -3.60 -16.86
CA MET A 98 -16.99 -4.24 -16.45
C MET A 98 -18.09 -4.21 -17.53
N ARG A 99 -18.04 -3.30 -18.50
CA ARG A 99 -18.98 -3.29 -19.64
C ARG A 99 -18.63 -4.29 -20.76
N MET A 100 -17.48 -4.97 -20.66
CA MET A 100 -16.97 -5.85 -21.71
C MET A 100 -16.98 -7.34 -21.31
N PHE A 101 -17.41 -7.66 -20.09
CA PHE A 101 -17.53 -9.03 -19.57
C PHE A 101 -19.00 -9.43 -19.30
N GLY A 102 -19.95 -8.65 -19.83
CA GLY A 102 -21.39 -8.84 -19.66
C GLY A 102 -22.13 -9.18 -20.95
N ASP A 103 -21.41 -9.55 -22.01
CA ASP A 103 -21.96 -9.92 -23.32
C ASP A 103 -21.60 -11.39 -23.63
#